data_AF-A0AA39IWI3-F1
#
_entry.id   AF-A0AA39IWI3-F1
#
_cell.length_a   1.000
_cell.length_b   1.000
_cell.length_c   1.000
_cell.angle_alpha   90.00
_cell.angle_beta   90.00
_cell.angle_gamma   90.00
#
_symmetry.space_group_name_H-M   'P 1'
#
loop_
_entity.id
_entity.type
_entity.pdbx_description
1 polymer ?
#
loop_
_entity_poly.entity_id
_entity_poly.type
_entity_poly.pdbx_seq_one_letter_code
_entity_poly.pdbx_strand_id
1 'polypeptide(L)' 'SLIEFLDLEQLNHLREYAEYPFQAIVTWNTTSAFLQSEADEHFLYETVFNQSVLVCVRSIVIQTDELELAPE' A
#
# COMPACT_ATOMS: atom_id res chain seq x y z
N SER A 1 -11.37 8.15 2.31
CA SER A 1 -10.23 7.38 2.87
C SER A 1 -8.99 8.27 2.90
N LEU A 2 -7.96 7.99 3.72
CA LEU A 2 -6.68 8.73 3.62
C LEU A 2 -5.97 8.50 2.28
N ILE A 3 -6.32 7.41 1.60
CA ILE A 3 -5.87 7.04 0.25
C ILE A 3 -6.03 8.18 -0.77
N GLU A 4 -7.15 8.92 -0.72
CA GLU A 4 -7.46 9.99 -1.69
C GLU A 4 -6.50 11.18 -1.60
N PHE A 5 -5.74 11.28 -0.49
CA PHE A 5 -4.78 12.34 -0.26
C PHE A 5 -3.35 11.88 -0.50
N LEU A 6 -3.11 10.62 -0.88
CA LEU A 6 -1.79 10.12 -1.18
C LEU A 6 -1.27 10.71 -2.49
N ASP A 7 -0.01 11.10 -2.46
CA ASP A 7 0.76 11.38 -3.65
C ASP A 7 1.34 10.09 -4.20
N LEU A 8 0.63 9.53 -5.18
CA LEU A 8 1.06 8.30 -5.85
C LEU A 8 2.26 8.54 -6.77
N GLU A 9 2.51 9.79 -7.21
CA GLU A 9 3.68 10.12 -8.02
C GLU A 9 4.97 10.13 -7.18
N GLN A 10 4.84 10.39 -5.87
CA GLN A 10 5.92 10.29 -4.88
C GLN A 10 5.97 8.94 -4.15
N LEU A 11 5.22 7.94 -4.61
CA LEU A 11 5.27 6.61 -4.02
C LEU A 11 6.64 5.97 -4.27
N ASN A 12 7.40 5.79 -3.21
CA ASN A 12 8.65 5.02 -3.24
C ASN A 12 8.38 3.62 -2.70
N HIS A 13 8.77 2.62 -3.49
CA HIS A 13 8.58 1.21 -3.17
C HIS A 13 9.92 0.49 -3.27
N LEU A 14 10.18 -0.36 -2.29
CA LEU A 14 11.30 -1.30 -2.31
C LEU A 14 10.73 -2.72 -2.30
N ARG A 15 11.18 -3.53 -3.26
CA ARG A 15 10.95 -4.99 -3.32
C ARG A 15 9.48 -5.38 -3.59
N GLU A 16 8.77 -4.58 -4.39
CA GLU A 16 7.46 -4.98 -4.94
C GLU A 16 7.61 -5.78 -6.23
N TYR A 17 6.70 -6.74 -6.46
CA TYR A 17 6.60 -7.46 -7.73
C TYR A 17 6.04 -6.51 -8.81
N ALA A 18 6.72 -6.41 -9.95
CA ALA A 18 6.32 -5.51 -11.04
C ALA A 18 4.93 -5.84 -11.64
N GLU A 19 4.46 -7.08 -11.46
CA GLU A 19 3.17 -7.55 -11.96
C GLU A 19 1.98 -7.08 -11.08
N TYR A 20 2.25 -6.71 -9.82
CA TYR A 20 1.24 -6.32 -8.84
C TYR A 20 1.68 -5.10 -8.01
N PRO A 21 1.78 -3.90 -8.61
CA PRO A 21 2.28 -2.71 -7.92
C PRO A 21 1.28 -2.22 -6.87
N PHE A 22 1.78 -1.69 -5.77
CA PHE A 22 0.95 -1.13 -4.69
C PHE A 22 0.00 -0.04 -5.20
N GLN A 23 0.42 0.72 -6.20
CA GLN A 23 -0.41 1.75 -6.84
C GLN A 23 -1.72 1.19 -7.42
N ALA A 24 -1.72 -0.05 -7.93
CA ALA A 24 -2.93 -0.69 -8.47
C ALA A 24 -3.98 -0.94 -7.36
N ILE A 25 -3.52 -1.32 -6.17
CA ILE A 25 -4.38 -1.59 -4.99
C ILE A 25 -5.01 -0.30 -4.50
N VAL A 26 -4.20 0.76 -4.37
CA VAL A 26 -4.62 2.05 -3.85
C VAL A 26 -5.56 2.77 -4.82
N THR A 27 -5.33 2.63 -6.13
CA THR A 27 -6.11 3.35 -7.16
C THR A 27 -7.46 2.68 -7.41
N TRP A 28 -7.53 1.35 -7.44
CA TRP A 28 -8.72 0.65 -7.92
C TRP A 28 -9.65 0.25 -6.77
N ASN A 29 -9.13 0.07 -5.56
CA ASN A 29 -9.90 -0.44 -4.40
C ASN A 29 -10.81 -1.63 -4.81
N THR A 30 -10.33 -2.44 -5.76
CA THR A 30 -11.01 -3.61 -6.29
C THR A 30 -10.46 -4.84 -5.60
N THR A 31 -11.32 -5.79 -5.27
CA THR A 31 -10.96 -7.05 -4.59
C THR A 31 -10.03 -7.97 -5.39
N SER A 32 -9.67 -7.62 -6.63
CA SER A 32 -8.82 -8.43 -7.51
C SER A 32 -7.35 -8.02 -7.55
N ALA A 33 -6.99 -6.87 -6.96
CA ALA A 33 -5.61 -6.41 -6.88
C ALA A 33 -5.04 -6.80 -5.51
N PHE A 34 -3.90 -7.48 -5.49
CA PHE A 34 -3.20 -7.90 -4.27
C PHE A 34 -1.75 -7.46 -4.31
N LEU A 35 -1.08 -7.42 -3.15
CA LEU A 35 0.34 -7.14 -3.05
C LEU A 35 1.08 -8.44 -2.73
N GLN A 36 2.18 -8.72 -3.44
CA GLN A 36 2.98 -9.91 -3.21
C GLN A 36 4.48 -9.60 -3.18
N SER A 37 5.20 -10.20 -2.24
CA SER A 37 6.64 -9.96 -2.04
C SER A 37 7.46 -10.79 -3.01
N GLU A 38 8.56 -10.21 -3.47
CA GLU A 38 9.64 -11.01 -4.04
C GLU A 38 10.37 -11.70 -2.87
N ALA A 39 10.00 -12.96 -2.59
CA ALA A 39 10.56 -13.83 -1.54
C ALA A 39 10.21 -13.46 -0.08
N ASP A 40 11.01 -13.94 0.89
CA ASP A 40 10.86 -13.76 2.35
C ASP A 40 11.27 -12.35 2.84
N GLU A 41 11.19 -11.35 1.97
CA GLU A 41 11.70 -10.01 2.26
C GLU A 41 10.62 -9.07 2.79
N HIS A 42 11.03 -8.15 3.68
CA HIS A 42 10.16 -7.07 4.16
C HIS A 42 9.91 -6.05 3.05
N PHE A 43 8.66 -5.58 2.97
CA PHE A 43 8.32 -4.42 2.15
C PHE A 43 8.54 -3.11 2.88
N LEU A 44 8.98 -2.10 2.14
CA LEU A 44 8.93 -0.72 2.59
C LEU A 44 8.19 0.12 1.56
N TYR A 45 7.08 0.71 1.99
CA TYR A 45 6.33 1.70 1.22
C TYR A 45 6.44 3.05 1.91
N GLU A 46 6.94 4.02 1.17
CA GLU A 46 6.99 5.41 1.60
C GLU A 46 6.15 6.24 0.63
N THR A 47 5.27 7.07 1.18
CA THR A 47 4.39 7.94 0.41
C THR A 47 4.17 9.24 1.16
N VAL A 48 3.80 10.27 0.42
CA VAL A 48 3.58 11.61 0.94
C VAL A 48 2.10 11.94 0.79
N PHE A 49 1.54 12.70 1.73
CA PHE A 49 0.20 13.25 1.55
C PHE A 49 0.27 14.56 0.75
N ASN A 50 -0.48 14.64 -0.33
CA ASN A 50 -0.55 15.79 -1.26
C ASN A 50 -1.08 17.08 -0.63
N GLN A 51 -1.73 16.98 0.53
CA GLN A 51 -2.21 18.14 1.26
C GLN A 51 -1.44 18.28 2.56
N SER A 52 -0.98 19.51 2.85
CA SER A 52 -0.47 19.96 4.15
C SER A 52 -1.56 20.03 5.23
N VAL A 53 -2.59 19.20 5.09
CA VAL A 53 -3.56 18.90 6.14
C VAL A 53 -2.78 18.27 7.28
N LEU A 54 -3.18 18.58 8.52
CA LEU A 54 -2.81 17.81 9.70
C LEU A 54 -3.37 16.38 9.55
N VAL A 55 -2.71 15.56 8.72
CA VAL A 55 -3.09 14.18 8.49
C VAL A 55 -2.71 13.40 9.73
N CYS A 56 -3.69 13.25 10.62
CA CYS A 56 -3.57 12.39 11.78
C CYS A 56 -3.99 10.97 11.34
N VAL A 57 -3.00 10.09 11.19
CA VAL A 57 -3.26 8.66 10.97
C VAL A 57 -3.86 8.10 12.26
N ARG A 58 -5.17 7.81 12.23
CA ARG A 58 -5.89 7.23 13.38
C ARG A 58 -5.89 5.71 13.37
N SER A 59 -5.85 5.13 12.17
CA SER A 59 -5.93 3.69 11.96
C SER A 59 -5.35 3.37 10.59
N ILE A 60 -4.70 2.21 10.51
CA ILE A 60 -4.26 1.57 9.28
C ILE A 60 -5.01 0.24 9.22
N VAL A 61 -5.61 -0.06 8.06
CA VAL A 61 -6.34 -1.31 7.82
C VAL A 61 -5.59 -2.07 6.74
N ILE A 62 -5.14 -3.26 7.07
CA ILE A 62 -4.52 -4.22 6.14
C ILE A 62 -5.46 -5.42 6.09
N GLN A 63 -5.79 -5.86 4.88
CA GLN A 63 -6.68 -7.00 4.65
C GLN A 63 -5.92 -8.06 3.86
N THR A 64 -6.12 -9.31 4.24
CA THR A 64 -5.64 -10.48 3.52
C THR A 64 -6.75 -11.53 3.52
N ASP A 65 -6.83 -12.30 2.45
CA ASP A 65 -7.71 -13.48 2.37
C ASP A 65 -7.10 -14.68 3.10
N GLU A 66 -5.78 -14.69 3.23
CA GLU A 66 -5.00 -15.76 3.84
C GLU A 66 -4.26 -15.22 5.07
N LEU A 67 -4.70 -15.66 6.25
CA LEU A 67 -4.17 -15.17 7.52
C LEU A 67 -2.69 -15.52 7.72
N GLU A 68 -2.22 -16.60 7.09
CA GLU A 68 -0.81 -17.04 7.10
C GLU A 68 0.11 -16.10 6.31
N LEU A 69 -0.45 -15.30 5.40
CA LEU A 69 0.26 -14.32 4.57
C LEU A 69 0.08 -12.88 5.11
N ALA A 70 -0.64 -12.71 6.22
CA ALA A 70 -0.79 -11.40 6.84
C ALA A 70 0.57 -10.90 7.34
N PRO A 71 0.90 -9.60 7.17
CA PRO A 71 2.02 -9.03 7.90
C PRO A 71 1.72 -9.06 9.41
N GLU A 72 2.70 -9.51 10.21
CA GLU A 72 2.65 -9.48 11.68
C GLU A 72 2.74 -8.05 12.25
#